data_AF-A0A086MGC1-F1
#
_entry.id   AF-A0A086MGC1-F1
#
_cell.length_a   1.000
_cell.length_b   1.000
_cell.length_c   1.000
_cell.angle_alpha   90.00
_cell.angle_beta   90.00
_cell.angle_gamma   90.00
#
_symmetry.space_group_name_H-M   'P 1'
#
loop_
_entity.id
_entity.type
_entity.pdbx_description
1 polymer ?
#
loop_
_entity_poly.entity_id
_entity_poly.type
_entity_poly.pdbx_seq_one_letter_code
_entity_poly.pdbx_strand_id
1 'polypeptide(L)'
;MHHIHLAEGMRLRFPARSADFDQGVEIGIVAALMSQDLTEFTRKISRDNLGQVRALVEQFGYRLVEGSEEGDFIEINFLSRTARPRLRVVHSGA
;
A
#
# COMPACT_ATOMS: atom_id res chain seq x y z
N MET A 1 12.61 17.06 8.25
CA MET A 1 11.27 17.27 8.87
C MET A 1 10.23 16.80 7.87
N HIS A 2 9.50 15.71 8.13
CA HIS A 2 8.70 15.04 7.10
C HIS A 2 7.25 14.82 7.56
N HIS A 3 6.30 15.20 6.70
CA HIS A 3 4.86 15.06 6.90
C HIS A 3 4.40 13.68 6.40
N ILE A 4 3.52 13.00 7.13
CA ILE A 4 2.82 11.80 6.62
C ILE A 4 1.56 12.27 5.89
N HIS A 5 1.38 11.80 4.65
CA HIS A 5 0.26 12.17 3.78
C HIS A 5 -0.86 11.11 3.88
N LEU A 6 -1.86 11.37 4.73
CA LEU A 6 -2.95 10.42 4.96
C LEU A 6 -4.10 10.60 3.94
N ALA A 7 -4.44 11.84 3.60
CA ALA A 7 -5.47 12.21 2.62
C ALA A 7 -5.14 13.58 1.99
N GLU A 8 -5.76 13.94 0.86
CA GLU A 8 -5.56 15.27 0.27
C GLU A 8 -5.87 16.38 1.29
N GLY A 9 -4.90 17.26 1.53
CA GLY A 9 -5.04 18.40 2.44
C GLY A 9 -4.86 18.09 3.94
N MET A 10 -4.83 16.83 4.37
CA MET A 10 -4.66 16.48 5.79
C MET A 10 -3.22 16.07 6.11
N ARG A 11 -2.56 16.91 6.93
CA ARG A 11 -1.20 16.67 7.46
C ARG A 11 -1.26 16.45 8.96
N LEU A 12 -0.96 15.23 9.41
CA LEU A 12 -0.84 14.93 10.83
C LEU A 12 0.62 15.03 11.27
N ARG A 13 0.84 15.60 12.46
CA ARG A 13 2.14 15.69 13.12
C ARG A 13 2.15 14.80 14.34
N PHE A 14 3.10 13.87 14.38
CA PHE A 14 3.33 13.02 15.53
C PHE A 14 4.58 13.48 16.27
N PRO A 15 4.48 13.91 17.55
CA PRO A 15 5.65 14.15 18.39
C PRO A 15 6.34 12.80 18.72
N ALA A 16 7.67 12.79 18.81
CA ALA A 16 8.50 11.60 19.05
C ALA A 16 8.41 10.48 17.98
N ARG A 17 8.72 10.85 16.74
CA ARG A 17 8.75 9.95 15.58
C ARG A 17 10.04 9.11 15.57
N SER A 18 9.92 7.79 15.68
CA SER A 18 10.98 6.81 15.36
C SER A 18 10.70 6.13 14.02
N ALA A 19 11.69 5.41 13.48
CA ALA A 19 11.50 4.59 12.28
C ALA A 19 10.41 3.53 12.50
N ASP A 20 10.42 2.87 13.67
CA ASP A 20 9.40 1.89 14.06
C ASP A 20 8.00 2.50 14.12
N PHE A 21 7.89 3.75 14.57
CA PHE A 21 6.61 4.47 14.61
C PHE A 21 6.08 4.73 13.19
N ASP A 22 6.95 5.16 12.28
CA ASP A 22 6.56 5.38 10.88
C ASP A 22 6.08 4.10 10.22
N GLN A 23 6.81 3.02 10.46
CA GLN A 23 6.45 1.70 9.96
C GLN A 23 5.07 1.28 10.47
N GLY A 24 4.83 1.41 11.78
CA GLY A 24 3.55 1.07 12.40
C GLY A 24 2.38 1.91 11.89
N VAL A 25 2.58 3.22 11.70
CA VAL A 25 1.53 4.10 11.14
C VAL A 25 1.19 3.72 9.71
N GLU A 26 2.18 3.44 8.87
CA GLU A 26 1.95 3.04 7.48
C GLU A 26 1.16 1.72 7.39
N ILE A 27 1.53 0.71 8.19
CA ILE A 27 0.80 -0.56 8.28
C ILE A 27 -0.65 -0.34 8.77
N GLY A 28 -0.84 0.50 9.79
CA GLY A 28 -2.17 0.83 10.30
C GLY A 28 -3.06 1.49 9.24
N ILE A 29 -2.51 2.39 8.43
CA ILE A 29 -3.23 3.02 7.31
C ILE A 29 -3.64 1.98 6.27
N VAL A 30 -2.72 1.07 5.89
CA VAL A 30 -3.04 0.02 4.91
C VAL A 30 -4.14 -0.90 5.44
N ALA A 31 -4.08 -1.32 6.71
CA ALA A 31 -5.12 -2.14 7.33
C ALA A 31 -6.49 -1.44 7.37
N ALA A 32 -6.50 -0.15 7.71
CA ALA A 32 -7.72 0.66 7.73
C ALA A 32 -8.33 0.84 6.32
N LEU A 33 -7.52 0.88 5.25
CA LEU A 33 -8.02 0.92 3.87
C LEU A 33 -8.61 -0.43 3.46
N MET A 34 -8.00 -1.55 3.85
CA MET A 34 -8.53 -2.89 3.57
C MET A 34 -9.84 -3.16 4.29
N SER A 35 -10.00 -2.69 5.54
CA SER A 35 -11.22 -2.87 6.33
C SER A 35 -12.42 -2.07 5.80
N GLN A 36 -12.22 -1.18 4.83
CA GLN A 36 -13.29 -0.46 4.13
C GLN A 36 -13.83 -1.26 2.93
N ASP A 37 -13.36 -2.50 2.72
CA ASP A 37 -13.78 -3.38 1.62
C ASP A 37 -13.63 -2.74 0.23
N LEU A 38 -12.59 -1.91 0.05
CA LEU A 38 -12.29 -1.28 -1.23
C LEU A 38 -11.90 -2.32 -2.27
N THR A 39 -12.52 -2.26 -3.45
CA THR A 39 -12.21 -3.20 -4.55
C THR A 39 -10.73 -3.13 -4.97
N GLU A 40 -10.19 -1.92 -5.09
CA GLU A 40 -8.79 -1.66 -5.41
C GLU A 40 -8.33 -0.32 -4.80
N PHE A 41 -7.06 -0.23 -4.43
CA PHE A 41 -6.42 1.04 -4.08
C PHE A 41 -4.91 0.98 -4.30
N THR A 42 -4.28 2.14 -4.47
CA THR A 42 -2.84 2.27 -4.70
C THR A 42 -2.19 3.05 -3.57
N ARG A 43 -1.04 2.60 -3.08
CA ARG A 43 -0.23 3.35 -2.11
C ARG A 43 1.26 3.12 -2.36
N LYS A 44 2.06 4.17 -2.14
CA LYS A 44 3.50 4.05 -1.93
C LYS A 44 3.73 3.63 -0.48
N ILE A 45 4.53 2.59 -0.28
CA ILE A 45 4.93 2.09 1.05
C ILE A 45 6.45 2.04 1.15
N SER A 46 6.98 2.07 2.38
CA SER A 46 8.39 1.78 2.63
C SER A 46 8.72 0.33 2.27
N ARG A 47 9.90 0.10 1.67
CA ARG A 47 10.42 -1.25 1.41
C ARG A 47 10.54 -2.08 2.68
N ASP A 48 10.88 -1.46 3.80
CA ASP A 48 11.04 -2.14 5.09
C ASP A 48 9.71 -2.77 5.56
N ASN A 49 8.59 -2.19 5.14
CA ASN A 49 7.25 -2.66 5.48
C ASN A 49 6.70 -3.72 4.53
N LEU A 50 7.35 -4.01 3.40
CA LEU A 50 6.81 -4.90 2.37
C LEU A 50 6.50 -6.30 2.92
N GLY A 51 7.35 -6.83 3.81
CA GLY A 51 7.12 -8.13 4.45
C GLY A 51 5.85 -8.15 5.31
N GLN A 52 5.62 -7.09 6.11
CA GLN A 52 4.42 -6.97 6.94
C GLN A 52 3.17 -6.73 6.08
N VAL A 53 3.26 -5.91 5.05
CA VAL A 53 2.16 -5.66 4.11
C VAL A 53 1.74 -6.95 3.40
N ARG A 54 2.69 -7.82 3.01
CA ARG A 54 2.40 -9.15 2.43
C ARG A 54 1.59 -10.02 3.39
N ALA A 55 1.97 -10.08 4.66
CA ALA A 55 1.21 -10.83 5.67
C ALA A 55 -0.22 -10.26 5.84
N LEU A 56 -0.34 -8.93 5.84
CA LEU A 56 -1.62 -8.24 5.99
C LEU A 56 -2.57 -8.52 4.80
N VAL A 57 -2.10 -8.41 3.55
CA VAL A 57 -2.96 -8.64 2.37
C VAL A 57 -3.53 -10.06 2.34
N GLU A 58 -2.77 -11.05 2.81
CA GLU A 58 -3.23 -12.44 2.84
C GLU A 58 -4.40 -12.62 3.80
N GLN A 59 -4.33 -12.00 4.98
CA GLN A 59 -5.37 -12.07 5.99
C GLN A 59 -6.66 -11.33 5.59
N PHE A 60 -6.53 -10.19 4.92
CA PHE A 60 -7.69 -9.39 4.47
C PHE A 60 -8.26 -9.85 3.12
N GLY A 61 -7.68 -10.88 2.48
CA GLY A 61 -8.19 -11.39 1.21
C GLY A 61 -7.88 -10.49 0.01
N TYR A 62 -6.75 -9.78 0.04
CA TYR A 62 -6.25 -8.98 -1.08
C TYR A 62 -5.12 -9.71 -1.84
N ARG A 63 -4.80 -9.17 -3.01
CA ARG A 63 -3.59 -9.44 -3.79
C ARG A 63 -2.79 -8.16 -3.92
N LEU A 64 -1.50 -8.33 -4.09
CA LEU A 64 -0.53 -7.25 -4.18
C LEU A 64 0.10 -7.29 -5.57
N VAL A 65 0.10 -6.14 -6.25
CA VAL A 65 0.81 -5.94 -7.51
C VAL A 65 1.81 -4.81 -7.31
N GLU A 66 3.08 -5.16 -7.40
CA GLU A 66 4.20 -4.22 -7.27
C GLU A 66 4.32 -3.36 -8.54
N GLY A 67 4.40 -2.05 -8.34
CA GLY A 67 4.54 -1.03 -9.37
C GLY A 67 5.98 -0.53 -9.47
N SER A 68 6.13 0.78 -9.70
CA SER A 68 7.44 1.41 -9.76
C SER A 68 8.09 1.52 -8.37
N GLU A 69 9.40 1.40 -8.36
CA GLU A 69 10.23 1.66 -7.19
C GLU A 69 10.84 3.06 -7.28
N GLU A 70 10.83 3.80 -6.17
CA GLU A 70 11.40 5.14 -6.06
C GLU A 70 12.18 5.25 -4.73
N GLY A 71 13.49 5.04 -4.79
CA GLY A 71 14.35 5.00 -3.62
C GLY A 71 13.93 3.88 -2.65
N ASP A 72 13.65 4.26 -1.41
CA ASP A 72 13.22 3.37 -0.33
C ASP A 72 11.72 3.08 -0.33
N PHE A 73 10.98 3.60 -1.32
CA PHE A 73 9.55 3.39 -1.45
C PHE A 73 9.23 2.53 -2.67
N ILE A 74 8.16 1.74 -2.55
CA ILE A 74 7.58 0.96 -3.64
C ILE A 74 6.10 1.31 -3.78
N GLU A 75 5.67 1.58 -5.00
CA GLU A 75 4.25 1.72 -5.28
C GLU A 75 3.58 0.35 -5.34
N ILE A 76 2.46 0.21 -4.64
CA ILE A 76 1.74 -1.03 -4.49
C ILE A 76 0.28 -0.83 -4.86
N ASN A 77 -0.21 -1.68 -5.75
CA ASN A 77 -1.61 -1.81 -6.08
C ASN A 77 -2.21 -2.99 -5.30
N PHE A 78 -3.16 -2.67 -4.44
CA PHE A 78 -3.92 -3.61 -3.63
C PHE A 78 -5.23 -3.93 -4.36
N LEU A 79 -5.47 -5.21 -4.64
CA LEU A 79 -6.69 -5.65 -5.33
C LEU A 79 -7.40 -6.70 -4.49
N SER A 80 -8.68 -6.47 -4.18
CA SER A 80 -9.49 -7.48 -3.52
C SER A 80 -9.52 -8.78 -4.35
N ARG A 81 -9.45 -9.94 -3.69
CA ARG A 81 -9.52 -11.23 -4.39
C ARG A 81 -10.89 -11.50 -5.01
N THR A 82 -11.94 -10.84 -4.50
CA THR A 82 -13.28 -10.89 -5.09
C THR A 82 -13.37 -10.07 -6.37
N ALA A 83 -12.44 -9.12 -6.59
CA ALA A 83 -12.39 -8.33 -7.81
C ALA A 83 -11.96 -9.19 -9.01
N ARG A 84 -12.73 -9.09 -10.10
CA ARG A 84 -12.43 -9.79 -11.36
C ARG A 84 -11.14 -9.23 -11.95
N PRO A 85 -10.14 -10.08 -12.32
CA PRO A 85 -8.90 -9.61 -12.92
C PRO A 85 -9.17 -8.80 -14.20
N ARG A 86 -8.60 -7.58 -14.29
CA ARG A 86 -8.59 -6.79 -15.53
C ARG A 86 -7.48 -7.30 -16.43
N LEU A 87 -7.80 -8.32 -17.24
CA LEU A 87 -6.87 -8.85 -18.24
C LEU A 87 -6.79 -7.86 -19.41
N ARG A 88 -5.57 -7.47 -19.79
CA ARG A 88 -5.30 -6.72 -21.02
C ARG A 88 -4.59 -7.64 -22.01
N VAL A 89 -5.13 -7.73 -23.22
CA VAL A 89 -4.47 -8.43 -24.31
C VAL A 89 -3.21 -7.64 -24.68
N VAL A 90 -2.05 -8.25 -24.49
CA VAL A 90 -0.77 -7.75 -25.01
C VAL A 90 -0.44 -8.54 -26.26
N HIS A 91 -0.23 -7.83 -27.38
CA HIS A 91 0.20 -8.47 -28.61
C HIS A 91 1.71 -8.74 -28.47
N SER A 92 2.09 -10.00 -28.32
CA SER A 92 3.46 -10.43 -28.57
C SER A 92 3.70 -10.29 -30.07
N GLY A 93 4.45 -9.25 -30.45
CA GLY A 93 4.68 -8.87 -31.85
C GLY A 93 5.30 -10.00 -32.69
N ALA A 94 4.93 -9.98 -33.97
CA ALA A 94 5.39 -10.84 -35.06
C ALA A 94 6.84 -10.54 -35.50
#